data_AF-A0A2K3MI54-F1
#
_entry.id   AF-A0A2K3MI54-F1
#
_cell.length_a   1.000
_cell.length_b   1.000
_cell.length_c   1.000
_cell.angle_alpha   90.00
_cell.angle_beta   90.00
_cell.angle_gamma   90.00
#
_symmetry.space_group_name_H-M   'P 1'
#
loop_
_entity.id
_entity.type
_entity.pdbx_description
1 polymer ?
#
loop_
_entity_poly.entity_id
_entity_poly.type
_entity_poly.pdbx_seq_one_letter_code
_entity_poly.pdbx_strand_id
1 'polypeptide(L)'
;SRFMEEWLMDPSFYDLQTTRGPKISEFKIAAPSGYGSQGQDSNDCAIWVIKWMTQKGTDGYKIKVDEGSRLQTALQLIMHPYNKERKLILNKSLKCKHKAK
;
A
#
# COMPACT_ATOMS: atom_id res chain seq x y z
N SER A 1 26.98 7.99 -0.96
CA SER A 1 25.62 8.56 -0.95
C SER A 1 25.72 10.04 -0.63
N ARG A 2 26.02 10.89 -1.63
CA ARG A 2 26.31 12.33 -1.42
C ARG A 2 25.07 13.23 -1.45
N PHE A 3 24.02 12.77 -2.14
CA PHE A 3 22.80 13.52 -2.38
C PHE A 3 22.02 13.84 -1.10
N MET A 4 21.94 12.88 -0.15
CA MET A 4 21.22 13.08 1.11
C MET A 4 21.96 14.04 2.06
N GLU A 5 23.29 14.05 2.02
CA GLU A 5 24.11 14.96 2.83
C GLU A 5 24.01 16.40 2.31
N GLU A 6 24.02 16.60 0.99
CA GLU A 6 23.85 17.92 0.38
C GLU A 6 22.46 18.51 0.69
N TRP A 7 21.41 17.70 0.70
CA TRP A 7 20.05 18.14 1.03
C TRP A 7 19.87 18.56 2.49
N LEU A 8 20.55 17.86 3.41
CA LEU A 8 20.50 18.16 4.85
C LEU A 8 21.29 19.42 5.24
N MET A 9 22.17 19.89 4.36
CA MET A 9 22.98 21.09 4.57
C MET A 9 22.34 22.34 3.93
N ASP A 10 21.23 22.18 3.20
CA ASP A 10 20.51 23.30 2.61
C ASP A 10 19.80 24.09 3.74
N PRO A 11 20.12 25.39 3.93
CA PRO A 11 19.48 26.20 4.97
C PRO A 11 17.95 26.28 4.84
N SER A 12 17.41 26.13 3.63
CA SER A 12 15.97 26.10 3.37
C SER A 12 15.29 24.86 3.92
N PHE A 13 16.05 23.78 4.17
CA PHE A 13 15.54 22.58 4.83
C PHE A 13 15.08 22.88 6.27
N TYR A 14 15.73 23.84 6.95
CA TYR A 14 15.42 24.25 8.31
C TYR A 14 14.72 25.61 8.38
N ASP A 15 14.40 26.25 7.25
CA ASP A 15 13.75 27.56 7.21
C ASP A 15 12.25 27.44 7.54
N LEU A 16 11.99 27.19 8.81
CA LEU A 16 10.69 27.07 9.47
C LEU A 16 10.14 28.45 9.87
N GLN A 17 10.38 29.50 9.09
CA GLN A 17 9.88 30.84 9.39
C GLN A 17 9.05 31.42 8.25
N THR A 18 7.76 31.08 8.20
CA THR A 18 6.66 32.04 7.94
C THR A 18 5.26 31.43 7.98
N THR A 19 5.08 30.12 8.04
CA THR A 19 3.76 29.52 8.29
C THR A 19 3.63 29.16 9.75
N ARG A 20 2.81 29.91 10.51
CA ARG A 20 2.21 29.42 11.77
C ARG A 20 1.27 28.25 11.44
N GLY A 21 1.82 27.12 11.02
CA GLY A 21 1.10 25.85 11.00
C GLY A 21 0.73 25.48 12.43
N PRO A 22 -0.41 24.81 12.67
CA PRO A 22 -0.73 24.31 14.00
C PRO A 22 0.45 23.49 14.53
N LYS A 23 1.00 23.91 15.67
CA LYS A 23 2.28 23.43 16.23
C LYS A 23 2.29 21.94 16.62
N ILE A 24 1.12 21.32 16.67
CA ILE A 24 0.91 19.90 16.95
C ILE A 24 -0.37 19.53 16.19
N SER A 25 -0.33 18.51 15.34
CA SER A 25 -1.55 18.02 14.70
C SER A 25 -2.49 17.49 15.81
N GLU A 26 -3.74 17.93 15.86
CA GLU A 26 -4.75 17.44 16.81
C GLU A 26 -5.14 15.97 16.57
N PHE A 27 -4.58 15.34 15.53
CA PHE A 27 -4.79 13.93 15.28
C PHE A 27 -4.22 13.10 16.42
N LYS A 28 -5.11 12.47 17.18
CA LYS A 28 -4.73 11.45 18.15
C LYS A 28 -4.08 10.29 17.39
N ILE A 29 -2.82 10.02 17.70
CA ILE A 29 -2.18 8.77 17.31
C ILE A 29 -2.84 7.68 18.15
N ALA A 30 -3.87 7.07 17.58
CA ALA A 30 -4.51 5.91 18.15
C ALA A 30 -3.79 4.67 17.62
N ALA A 31 -2.94 4.06 18.46
CA ALA A 31 -2.54 2.68 18.25
C ALA A 31 -3.78 1.81 18.53
N PRO A 32 -4.34 1.14 17.51
CA PRO A 32 -5.56 0.37 17.72
C PRO A 32 -5.34 -0.82 18.66
N SER A 33 -6.23 -1.02 19.62
CA SER A 33 -6.21 -2.20 20.48
C SER A 33 -6.79 -3.42 19.75
N GLY A 34 -6.24 -4.61 20.02
CA GLY A 34 -6.73 -5.88 19.45
C GLY A 34 -6.23 -6.18 18.04
N TYR A 35 -4.95 -5.90 17.76
CA TYR A 35 -4.29 -6.28 16.51
C TYR A 35 -4.52 -7.76 16.18
N GLY A 36 -5.05 -8.05 15.00
CA GLY A 36 -4.65 -9.27 14.33
C GLY A 36 -3.23 -9.06 13.83
N SER A 37 -2.34 -10.01 14.06
CA SER A 37 -1.03 -10.03 13.42
C SER A 37 -1.10 -10.88 12.17
N GLN A 38 -0.21 -10.58 11.23
CA GLN A 38 0.10 -11.57 10.21
C GLN A 38 0.63 -12.84 10.88
N GLY A 39 0.36 -14.01 10.28
CA GLY A 39 0.91 -15.27 10.78
C GLY A 39 2.44 -15.23 10.80
N GLN A 40 3.04 -15.87 11.79
CA GLN A 40 4.49 -16.05 11.86
C GLN A 40 4.98 -16.73 10.57
N ASP A 41 6.10 -16.27 10.02
CA ASP A 41 6.73 -16.77 8.78
C ASP A 41 5.90 -16.63 7.49
N SER A 42 4.83 -15.83 7.50
CA SER A 42 4.08 -15.51 6.29
C SER A 42 4.75 -14.39 5.46
N ASN A 43 4.64 -14.48 4.14
CA ASN A 43 5.08 -13.44 3.19
C ASN A 43 3.93 -12.54 2.69
N ASP A 44 2.84 -12.46 3.45
CA ASP A 44 1.59 -11.78 3.08
C ASP A 44 1.45 -10.34 3.60
N CYS A 45 2.53 -9.69 4.05
CA CYS A 45 2.46 -8.37 4.69
C CYS A 45 1.72 -7.33 3.82
N ALA A 46 2.02 -7.30 2.52
CA ALA A 46 1.36 -6.41 1.57
C ALA A 46 -0.13 -6.72 1.40
N ILE A 47 -0.48 -8.00 1.28
CA ILE A 47 -1.88 -8.45 1.12
C ILE A 47 -2.68 -8.14 2.39
N TRP A 48 -2.07 -8.36 3.55
CA TRP A 48 -2.64 -8.05 4.85
C TRP A 48 -2.97 -6.55 4.96
N VAL A 49 -2.04 -5.67 4.58
CA VAL A 49 -2.25 -4.21 4.59
C VAL A 49 -3.35 -3.79 3.62
N ILE A 50 -3.37 -4.34 2.41
CA ILE A 50 -4.41 -4.03 1.40
C ILE A 50 -5.79 -4.44 1.91
N LYS A 51 -5.94 -5.64 2.46
CA LYS A 51 -7.20 -6.10 3.04
C LYS A 51 -7.62 -5.25 4.24
N TRP A 52 -6.66 -4.88 5.10
CA TRP A 52 -6.95 -3.99 6.23
C TRP A 52 -7.48 -2.63 5.79
N MET A 53 -6.85 -2.01 4.80
CA MET A 53 -7.26 -0.70 4.29
C MET A 53 -8.62 -0.73 3.59
N THR A 54 -8.95 -1.82 2.90
CA THR A 54 -10.24 -1.99 2.21
C THR A 54 -11.39 -2.37 3.14
N GLN A 55 -11.12 -3.01 4.27
CA GLN A 55 -12.12 -3.47 5.24
C GLN A 55 -12.31 -2.54 6.44
N LYS A 56 -11.81 -1.29 6.37
CA LYS A 56 -11.94 -0.33 7.48
C LYS A 56 -13.41 -0.16 7.92
N GLY A 57 -13.71 -0.60 9.13
CA GLY A 57 -14.97 -0.34 9.83
C GLY A 57 -15.77 -1.56 10.28
N THR A 58 -15.43 -2.78 9.84
CA THR A 58 -16.32 -3.94 10.07
C THR A 58 -15.94 -4.86 11.24
N ASP A 59 -14.66 -5.14 11.54
CA ASP A 59 -14.35 -6.19 12.56
C ASP A 59 -12.97 -6.09 13.24
N GLY A 60 -12.41 -4.88 13.34
CA GLY A 60 -11.08 -4.69 13.92
C GLY A 60 -10.00 -5.43 13.11
N TYR A 61 -8.79 -5.43 13.63
CA TYR A 61 -7.56 -5.74 12.90
C TYR A 61 -7.38 -7.23 12.56
N LYS A 62 -8.45 -8.03 12.64
CA LYS A 62 -8.45 -9.49 12.47
C LYS A 62 -8.55 -9.87 10.99
N ILE A 63 -7.51 -9.54 10.23
CA ILE A 63 -7.41 -9.86 8.80
C ILE A 63 -6.90 -11.30 8.63
N LYS A 64 -7.65 -12.13 7.90
CA LYS A 64 -7.20 -13.45 7.42
C LYS A 64 -6.75 -13.36 5.96
N VAL A 65 -5.63 -13.99 5.62
CA VAL A 65 -5.13 -14.09 4.24
C VAL A 65 -5.09 -15.56 3.84
N ASP A 66 -5.78 -15.89 2.75
CA ASP A 66 -5.81 -17.19 2.09
C ASP A 66 -5.43 -17.05 0.61
N GLU A 67 -5.27 -18.15 -0.12
CA GLU A 67 -4.90 -18.14 -1.54
C GLU A 67 -5.89 -17.38 -2.42
N GLY A 68 -7.19 -17.52 -2.16
CA GLY A 68 -8.23 -16.80 -2.88
C GLY A 68 -8.10 -15.29 -2.68
N SER A 69 -7.85 -14.87 -1.44
CA SER A 69 -7.59 -13.46 -1.11
C SER A 69 -6.36 -12.90 -1.81
N ARG A 70 -5.28 -13.68 -1.93
CA ARG A 70 -4.06 -13.28 -2.67
C ARG A 70 -4.37 -13.09 -4.15
N LEU A 71 -5.03 -14.07 -4.78
CA LEU A 71 -5.39 -14.02 -6.18
C LEU A 71 -6.34 -12.86 -6.48
N GLN A 72 -7.36 -12.66 -5.64
CA GLN A 72 -8.30 -11.56 -5.79
C GLN A 72 -7.59 -10.20 -5.74
N THR A 73 -6.70 -10.02 -4.77
CA THR A 73 -5.91 -8.78 -4.63
C THR A 73 -5.03 -8.55 -5.85
N ALA A 74 -4.33 -9.59 -6.32
CA ALA A 74 -3.50 -9.51 -7.52
C ALA A 74 -4.33 -9.12 -8.76
N LEU A 75 -5.50 -9.75 -8.96
CA LEU A 75 -6.40 -9.42 -10.06
C LEU A 75 -6.92 -7.99 -9.96
N GLN A 76 -7.32 -7.53 -8.77
CA GLN A 76 -7.76 -6.17 -8.55
C GLN A 76 -6.67 -5.15 -8.91
N LEU A 77 -5.43 -5.38 -8.49
CA LEU A 77 -4.28 -4.51 -8.81
C LEU A 77 -3.95 -4.51 -10.31
N ILE A 78 -3.97 -5.69 -10.94
CA ILE A 78 -3.73 -5.82 -12.39
C ILE A 78 -4.81 -5.10 -13.19
N MET A 79 -6.07 -5.26 -12.78
CA MET A 79 -7.23 -4.75 -13.52
C MET A 79 -7.60 -3.31 -13.15
N HIS A 80 -6.95 -2.72 -12.14
CA HIS A 80 -7.27 -1.38 -11.67
C HIS A 80 -7.08 -0.33 -12.77
N PRO A 81 -7.99 0.65 -12.95
CA PRO A 81 -7.85 1.70 -13.96
C PRO A 81 -6.56 2.51 -13.87
N TYR A 82 -5.99 2.63 -12.67
CA TYR A 82 -4.72 3.34 -12.43
C TYR A 82 -3.47 2.50 -12.75
N ASN A 83 -3.62 1.22 -13.06
CA ASN A 83 -2.51 0.42 -13.54
C ASN A 83 -2.23 0.78 -15.01
N LYS A 84 -1.13 1.49 -15.25
CA LYS A 84 -0.69 1.93 -16.59
C LYS A 84 -0.47 0.75 -17.54
N GLU A 85 -0.10 -0.41 -17.00
CA GLU A 85 0.18 -1.63 -17.76
C GLU A 85 -1.09 -2.48 -18.02
N ARG A 86 -2.25 -2.10 -17.48
CA ARG A 86 -3.51 -2.87 -17.60
C ARG A 86 -3.82 -3.30 -19.04
N LYS A 87 -3.74 -2.35 -19.99
CA LYS A 87 -4.02 -2.63 -21.41
C LYS A 87 -3.02 -3.63 -21.99
N LEU A 88 -1.73 -3.48 -21.67
CA LEU A 88 -0.68 -4.38 -22.14
C LEU A 88 -0.90 -5.80 -21.61
N ILE A 89 -1.18 -5.92 -20.30
CA ILE A 89 -1.42 -7.21 -19.64
C ILE A 89 -2.64 -7.91 -20.26
N LEU A 90 -3.76 -7.20 -20.45
CA LEU A 90 -4.95 -7.73 -21.09
C LEU A 90 -4.66 -8.22 -22.52
N ASN A 91 -3.99 -7.40 -23.32
CA ASN A 91 -3.64 -7.76 -24.70
C ASN A 91 -2.73 -9.00 -24.76
N LYS A 92 -1.76 -9.13 -23.85
CA LYS A 92 -0.91 -10.32 -23.75
C LYS A 92 -1.73 -11.56 -23.35
N SER A 93 -2.62 -11.43 -22.38
CA SER A 93 -3.46 -12.55 -21.91
C SER A 93 -4.36 -13.12 -23.02
N LEU A 94 -4.91 -12.25 -23.88
CA LEU A 94 -5.73 -12.64 -25.03
C LEU A 94 -4.91 -13.36 -26.09
N LYS A 95 -3.68 -12.90 -26.37
CA LYS A 95 -2.78 -13.55 -27.34
C LYS A 95 -2.37 -14.96 -26.90
N CYS A 96 -2.14 -15.18 -25.61
CA CYS A 96 -1.79 -16.52 -25.10
C CYS A 96 -2.93 -17.54 -25.30
N LYS A 97 -4.20 -17.13 -25.20
CA LYS A 97 -5.35 -18.02 -25.48
C LYS A 97 -5.43 -18.49 -26.94
N HIS A 98 -4.87 -17.74 -27.88
CA HIS A 98 -4.90 -18.08 -29.30
C HIS A 98 -3.74 -18.98 -29.72
N LYS A 99 -2.72 -19.17 -28.87
CA LYS A 99 -1.58 -20.07 -29.11
C LYS A 99 -1.74 -21.45 -28.45
N ALA A 100 -2.79 -21.66 -27.67
CA ALA A 100 -3.07 -22.92 -26.97
C ALA A 100 -4.11 -23.79 -27.73
N LYS A 101 -4.23 -23.60 -29.04
CA LYS A 101 -5.01 -24.45 -29.95
C LYS A 101 -4.07 -25.14 -30.92
#